data_AF-A0A932A4C2-F1
#
_entry.id   AF-A0A932A4C2-F1
#
_cell.length_a   1.000
_cell.length_b   1.000
_cell.length_c   1.000
_cell.angle_alpha   90.00
_cell.angle_beta   90.00
_cell.angle_gamma   90.00
#
_symmetry.space_group_name_H-M   'P 1'
#
loop_
_entity.id
_entity.type
_entity.pdbx_description
1 polymer ?
#
loop_
_entity_poly.entity_id
_entity_poly.type
_entity_poly.pdbx_seq_one_letter_code
_entity_poly.pdbx_strand_id
1 'polypeptide(L)'
;MIGYIDTSVVLRLIFGEENSFKKIDSFEVLYASTLVKVEALRAIDRLRLEGKFSDQEVAHRVQALLETLEYFSEISIEDRILGRASEAFPTIVGTLDAIHLASAWLVQKEQDVVLTFLTHDAQLKRAAQAMGFQTVDL
;
A
#
# COMPACT_ATOMS: atom_id res chain seq x y z
N MET A 1 14.39 3.46 -9.11
CA MET A 1 13.34 4.37 -8.57
C MET A 1 13.01 3.93 -7.16
N ILE A 2 12.59 4.83 -6.28
CA ILE A 2 12.11 4.48 -4.94
C ILE A 2 10.58 4.62 -4.93
N GLY A 3 9.90 3.59 -4.45
CA GLY A 3 8.43 3.55 -4.46
C GLY A 3 7.85 3.28 -3.08
N TYR A 4 6.60 3.71 -2.90
CA TYR A 4 5.75 3.29 -1.79
C TYR A 4 4.51 2.61 -2.35
N ILE A 5 4.12 1.49 -1.76
CA ILE A 5 2.97 0.71 -2.20
C ILE A 5 1.88 0.72 -1.11
N ASP A 6 0.64 0.98 -1.52
CA ASP A 6 -0.53 0.76 -0.70
C ASP A 6 -1.10 -0.67 -0.85
N THR A 7 -2.11 -0.99 -0.05
CA THR A 7 -2.72 -2.31 -0.08
C THR A 7 -3.40 -2.64 -1.41
N SER A 8 -3.92 -1.64 -2.12
CA SER A 8 -4.65 -1.88 -3.37
C SER A 8 -3.78 -2.56 -4.43
N VAL A 9 -2.50 -2.18 -4.55
CA VAL A 9 -1.55 -2.81 -5.48
C VAL A 9 -1.24 -4.25 -5.07
N VAL A 10 -1.04 -4.49 -3.78
CA VAL A 10 -0.76 -5.83 -3.23
C VAL A 10 -1.94 -6.76 -3.46
N LEU A 11 -3.17 -6.30 -3.21
CA LEU A 11 -4.39 -7.08 -3.43
C LEU A 11 -4.54 -7.52 -4.88
N ARG A 12 -4.27 -6.63 -5.85
CA ARG A 12 -4.34 -7.00 -7.27
C ARG A 12 -3.32 -8.06 -7.67
N LEU A 13 -2.13 -8.03 -7.08
CA LEU A 13 -1.10 -9.06 -7.30
C LEU A 13 -1.56 -10.41 -6.77
N ILE A 14 -2.00 -10.47 -5.51
CA ILE A 14 -2.38 -11.76 -4.87
C ILE A 14 -3.71 -12.31 -5.39
N PHE A 15 -4.57 -11.47 -5.99
CA PHE A 15 -5.82 -11.91 -6.61
C PHE A 15 -5.69 -12.18 -8.11
N GLY A 16 -4.51 -11.93 -8.70
CA GLY A 16 -4.27 -12.19 -10.12
C GLY A 16 -5.09 -11.31 -11.06
N GLU A 17 -5.39 -10.08 -10.66
CA GLU A 17 -6.15 -9.15 -11.49
C GLU A 17 -5.34 -8.72 -12.73
N GLU A 18 -6.02 -8.55 -13.89
CA GLU A 18 -5.37 -8.24 -15.17
C GLU A 18 -4.57 -6.93 -15.13
N ASN A 19 -5.08 -5.95 -14.37
CA ASN A 19 -4.48 -4.64 -14.16
C ASN A 19 -3.56 -4.62 -12.92
N SER A 20 -2.80 -5.69 -12.71
CA SER A 20 -1.78 -5.76 -11.66
C SER A 20 -0.50 -5.03 -12.12
N PHE A 21 0.17 -4.35 -11.18
CA PHE A 21 1.40 -3.65 -11.50
C PHE A 21 2.57 -4.62 -11.71
N LYS A 22 2.99 -4.81 -12.97
CA LYS A 22 4.02 -5.79 -13.35
C LYS A 22 5.45 -5.25 -13.40
N LYS A 23 5.67 -3.96 -13.08
CA LYS A 23 7.00 -3.32 -13.18
C LYS A 23 7.66 -3.13 -11.82
N ILE A 24 7.45 -4.07 -10.90
CA ILE A 24 8.06 -4.06 -9.56
C ILE A 24 9.59 -3.97 -9.67
N ASP A 25 10.18 -4.74 -10.59
CA ASP A 25 11.64 -4.76 -10.84
C ASP A 25 12.24 -3.45 -11.35
N SER A 26 11.41 -2.46 -11.70
CA SER A 26 11.89 -1.12 -12.07
C SER A 26 12.20 -0.23 -10.86
N PHE A 27 11.86 -0.70 -9.66
CA PHE A 27 12.17 -0.04 -8.40
C PHE A 27 13.40 -0.67 -7.74
N GLU A 28 14.26 0.19 -7.23
CA GLU A 28 15.42 -0.22 -6.43
C GLU A 28 14.97 -0.67 -5.05
N VAL A 29 14.03 0.08 -4.46
CA VAL A 29 13.39 -0.24 -3.19
C VAL A 29 11.91 0.10 -3.29
N LEU A 30 11.08 -0.81 -2.79
CA LEU A 30 9.66 -0.59 -2.59
C LEU A 30 9.38 -0.63 -1.09
N TYR A 31 8.80 0.44 -0.59
CA TYR A 31 8.37 0.55 0.79
C TYR A 31 6.88 0.23 0.93
N ALA A 32 6.50 -0.34 2.06
CA ALA A 32 5.11 -0.55 2.41
C ALA A 32 4.93 -0.39 3.93
N SER A 33 3.80 0.16 4.36
CA SER A 33 3.46 0.17 5.79
C SER A 33 3.10 -1.24 6.25
N THR A 34 3.43 -1.57 7.51
CA THR A 34 2.88 -2.72 8.25
C THR A 34 1.35 -2.82 8.16
N LEU A 35 0.66 -1.71 7.89
CA LEU A 35 -0.78 -1.65 7.64
C LEU A 35 -1.23 -2.56 6.49
N VAL A 36 -0.40 -2.74 5.47
CA VAL A 36 -0.74 -3.53 4.28
C VAL A 36 -1.16 -4.94 4.64
N LYS A 37 -0.44 -5.57 5.57
CA LYS A 37 -0.75 -6.91 6.04
C LYS A 37 -2.13 -6.97 6.70
N VAL A 38 -2.48 -5.98 7.51
CA VAL A 38 -3.77 -5.92 8.21
C VAL A 38 -4.91 -5.75 7.20
N GLU A 39 -4.79 -4.79 6.30
CA GLU A 39 -5.82 -4.50 5.30
C GLU A 39 -6.01 -5.68 4.33
N ALA A 40 -4.91 -6.30 3.87
CA ALA A 40 -4.98 -7.44 2.98
C ALA A 40 -5.62 -8.67 3.64
N LEU A 41 -5.25 -9.00 4.89
CA LEU A 41 -5.87 -10.10 5.63
C LEU A 41 -7.35 -9.84 5.90
N ARG A 42 -7.75 -8.59 6.16
CA ARG A 42 -9.17 -8.22 6.32
C ARG A 42 -9.94 -8.33 5.01
N ALA A 43 -9.33 -7.97 3.88
CA ALA A 43 -9.94 -8.17 2.57
C ALA A 43 -10.14 -9.66 2.25
N ILE A 44 -9.13 -10.50 2.50
CA ILE A 44 -9.23 -11.96 2.32
C ILE A 44 -10.33 -12.55 3.19
N ASP A 45 -10.36 -12.21 4.48
CA ASP A 45 -11.36 -12.72 5.42
C ASP A 45 -12.78 -12.25 5.07
N ARG A 46 -12.94 -11.01 4.61
CA ARG A 46 -14.22 -10.52 4.10
C ARG A 46 -14.69 -11.36 2.91
N LEU A 47 -13.82 -11.65 1.94
CA LEU A 47 -14.17 -12.45 0.77
C LEU A 47 -14.49 -13.90 1.14
N ARG A 48 -13.83 -14.46 2.16
CA ARG A 48 -14.19 -15.75 2.76
C ARG A 48 -15.60 -15.73 3.35
N LEU A 49 -15.92 -14.72 4.16
CA LEU A 49 -17.25 -14.55 4.78
C LEU A 49 -18.36 -14.31 3.74
N GLU A 50 -18.04 -13.66 2.62
CA GLU A 50 -18.92 -13.49 1.47
C GLU A 50 -19.08 -14.78 0.62
N GLY A 51 -18.40 -15.88 0.99
CA GLY A 51 -18.44 -17.15 0.26
C GLY A 51 -17.70 -17.12 -1.08
N LYS A 52 -16.88 -16.10 -1.32
CA LYS A 52 -16.13 -15.94 -2.58
C LYS A 52 -14.81 -16.72 -2.59
N PHE A 53 -14.28 -17.06 -1.41
CA PHE A 53 -13.11 -17.92 -1.26
C PHE A 53 -13.42 -19.11 -0.36
N SER A 54 -13.01 -20.29 -0.82
CA SER A 54 -12.89 -21.51 -0.02
C SER A 54 -11.71 -21.42 0.97
N ASP A 55 -11.68 -22.34 1.95
CA ASP A 55 -10.57 -22.41 2.91
C ASP A 55 -9.21 -22.65 2.23
N GLN A 56 -9.19 -23.45 1.16
CA GLN A 56 -7.97 -23.69 0.37
C GLN A 56 -7.51 -22.42 -0.36
N GLU A 57 -8.44 -21.65 -0.91
CA GLU A 57 -8.16 -20.37 -1.56
C GLU A 57 -7.67 -19.29 -0.61
N VAL A 58 -8.19 -19.29 0.63
CA VAL A 58 -7.72 -18.40 1.70
C VAL A 58 -6.29 -18.77 2.07
N ALA A 59 -6.00 -20.05 2.29
CA ALA A 59 -4.64 -20.52 2.61
C ALA A 59 -3.64 -20.11 1.52
N HIS A 60 -3.99 -20.33 0.24
CA HIS A 60 -3.15 -19.96 -0.89
C HIS A 60 -2.89 -18.46 -0.97
N ARG A 61 -3.91 -17.62 -0.78
CA ARG A 61 -3.78 -16.15 -0.84
C ARG A 61 -3.03 -15.57 0.36
N VAL A 62 -3.20 -16.15 1.55
CA VAL A 62 -2.42 -15.75 2.73
C VAL A 62 -0.95 -16.09 2.51
N GLN A 63 -0.63 -17.25 1.96
CA GLN A 63 0.74 -17.61 1.61
C GLN A 63 1.31 -16.63 0.57
N ALA A 64 0.58 -16.39 -0.53
CA ALA A 64 1.00 -15.45 -1.57
C ALA A 64 1.20 -14.02 -1.02
N LEU A 65 0.36 -13.58 -0.08
CA LEU A 65 0.52 -12.30 0.61
C LEU A 65 1.83 -12.25 1.38
N LEU A 66 2.13 -13.26 2.20
CA LEU A 66 3.35 -13.29 3.00
C LEU A 66 4.60 -13.28 2.11
N GLU A 67 4.61 -14.10 1.05
CA GLU A 67 5.67 -14.11 0.04
C GLU A 67 5.80 -12.75 -0.67
N THR A 68 4.68 -12.10 -1.00
CA THR A 68 4.68 -10.76 -1.64
C THR A 68 5.26 -9.69 -0.71
N LEU A 69 4.98 -9.75 0.59
CA LEU A 69 5.49 -8.78 1.55
C LEU A 69 7.01 -8.85 1.73
N GLU A 70 7.64 -10.01 1.47
CA GLU A 70 9.11 -10.16 1.55
C GLU A 70 9.87 -9.30 0.53
N TYR A 71 9.21 -8.84 -0.53
CA TYR A 71 9.79 -7.95 -1.53
C TYR A 71 9.81 -6.47 -1.10
N PHE A 72 9.13 -6.12 -0.01
CA PHE A 72 8.99 -4.73 0.42
C PHE A 72 9.83 -4.43 1.66
N SER A 73 10.42 -3.23 1.68
CA SER A 73 10.98 -2.63 2.89
C SER A 73 9.83 -2.13 3.77
N GLU A 74 9.58 -2.86 4.85
CA GLU A 74 8.46 -2.58 5.75
C GLU A 74 8.69 -1.32 6.60
N ILE A 75 7.63 -0.53 6.79
CA ILE A 75 7.57 0.63 7.68
C ILE A 75 6.60 0.33 8.82
N SER A 76 7.13 0.23 10.04
CA SER A 76 6.33 0.12 11.26
C SER A 76 5.48 1.37 11.48
N ILE A 77 4.23 1.21 11.90
CA ILE A 77 3.41 2.34 12.34
C ILE A 77 3.92 2.81 13.71
N GLU A 78 4.55 3.97 13.71
CA GLU A 78 5.11 4.63 14.89
C GLU A 78 4.32 5.90 15.24
N ASP A 79 4.48 6.40 16.46
CA ASP A 79 3.77 7.60 16.96
C ASP A 79 3.94 8.82 16.05
N ARG A 80 5.10 8.98 15.41
CA ARG A 80 5.35 10.06 14.45
C ARG A 80 4.53 9.94 13.17
N ILE A 81 4.28 8.72 12.69
CA ILE A 81 3.41 8.44 11.54
C ILE A 81 1.98 8.74 11.94
N LEU A 82 1.55 8.29 13.13
CA LEU A 82 0.20 8.57 13.65
C LEU A 82 -0.02 10.06 13.88
N GLY A 83 0.98 10.77 14.41
CA GLY A 83 0.97 12.22 14.56
C GLY A 83 0.78 12.91 13.22
N ARG A 84 1.62 12.56 12.21
CA ARG A 84 1.48 13.12 10.86
C ARG A 84 0.14 12.77 10.21
N ALA A 85 -0.37 11.55 10.39
CA ALA A 85 -1.66 11.11 9.85
C ALA A 85 -2.87 11.82 10.50
N SER A 86 -2.69 12.39 11.69
CA SER A 86 -3.73 13.15 12.41
C SER A 86 -3.81 14.62 11.98
N GLU A 87 -2.82 15.10 11.22
CA GLU A 87 -2.79 16.47 10.70
C GLU A 87 -3.67 16.62 9.44
N ALA A 88 -3.87 17.87 9.01
CA ALA A 88 -4.61 18.17 7.80
C ALA A 88 -3.92 17.62 6.54
N PHE A 89 -4.74 17.12 5.61
CA PHE A 89 -4.33 16.75 4.26
C PHE A 89 -4.92 17.73 3.24
N PRO A 90 -4.26 17.95 2.09
CA PRO A 90 -4.75 18.89 1.07
C PRO A 90 -6.08 18.47 0.40
N THR A 91 -6.46 17.20 0.54
CA THR A 91 -7.67 16.62 -0.06
C THR A 91 -8.40 15.73 0.95
N ILE A 92 -9.58 15.22 0.58
CA ILE A 92 -10.31 14.24 1.38
C ILE A 92 -9.50 12.93 1.41
N VAL A 93 -9.17 12.46 2.61
CA VAL A 93 -8.38 11.26 2.87
C VAL A 93 -9.03 10.50 4.02
N GLY A 94 -9.21 9.18 3.87
CA GLY A 94 -9.67 8.31 4.96
C GLY A 94 -8.56 8.03 5.97
N THR A 95 -8.90 7.53 7.17
CA THR A 95 -7.90 7.31 8.24
C THR A 95 -6.76 6.38 7.83
N LEU A 96 -7.06 5.27 7.15
CA LEU A 96 -6.02 4.30 6.73
C LEU A 96 -5.15 4.86 5.61
N ASP A 97 -5.77 5.53 4.63
CA ASP A 97 -5.08 6.28 3.58
C ASP A 97 -4.14 7.35 4.14
N ALA A 98 -4.56 8.06 5.19
CA ALA A 98 -3.74 9.07 5.87
C ALA A 98 -2.50 8.44 6.51
N ILE A 99 -2.62 7.22 7.06
CA ILE A 99 -1.47 6.46 7.57
C ILE A 99 -0.53 6.08 6.42
N HIS A 100 -1.05 5.60 5.27
CA HIS A 100 -0.21 5.30 4.12
C HIS A 100 0.56 6.53 3.61
N LEU A 101 -0.13 7.67 3.47
CA LEU A 101 0.49 8.93 3.05
C LEU A 101 1.52 9.43 4.07
N ALA A 102 1.24 9.30 5.36
CA ALA A 102 2.18 9.68 6.42
C ALA A 102 3.44 8.78 6.44
N SER A 103 3.28 7.47 6.23
CA SER A 103 4.39 6.53 6.08
C SER A 103 5.26 6.87 4.86
N ALA A 104 4.64 7.11 3.70
CA ALA A 104 5.36 7.53 2.49
C ALA A 104 6.07 8.88 2.67
N TRP A 105 5.42 9.83 3.34
CA TRP A 105 5.98 11.16 3.61
C TRP A 105 7.22 11.06 4.49
N LEU A 106 7.17 10.20 5.51
CA LEU A 106 8.30 9.98 6.41
C LEU A 106 9.51 9.43 5.65
N VAL A 107 9.34 8.41 4.80
CA VAL A 107 10.44 7.88 3.98
C VAL A 107 11.05 8.96 3.10
N GLN A 108 10.21 9.70 2.36
CA GLN A 108 10.67 10.77 1.49
C GLN A 108 11.47 11.83 2.27
N LYS A 109 11.08 12.14 3.51
CA LYS A 109 11.77 13.12 4.36
C LYS A 109 13.06 12.59 4.97
N GLU A 110 13.07 11.36 5.48
CA GLU A 110 14.24 10.81 6.17
C GLU A 110 15.34 10.40 5.21
N GLN A 111 14.98 9.91 4.02
CA GLN A 111 15.94 9.46 3.02
C GLN A 111 16.35 10.59 2.05
N ASP A 112 15.66 11.73 2.08
CA ASP A 112 15.82 12.84 1.13
C ASP A 112 15.73 12.38 -0.35
N VAL A 113 14.66 11.63 -0.65
CA VAL A 113 14.45 10.99 -1.96
C VAL A 113 13.16 11.46 -2.63
N VAL A 114 13.12 11.37 -3.96
CA VAL A 114 11.85 11.51 -4.69
C VAL A 114 11.14 10.16 -4.71
N LEU A 115 9.99 10.10 -4.05
CA LEU A 115 9.23 8.86 -3.89
C LEU A 115 8.06 8.80 -4.89
N THR A 116 7.90 7.63 -5.52
CA THR A 116 6.72 7.31 -6.34
C THR A 116 5.69 6.54 -5.53
N PHE A 117 4.51 7.13 -5.33
CA PHE A 117 3.39 6.49 -4.64
C PHE A 117 2.56 5.64 -5.64
N LEU A 118 2.43 4.35 -5.34
CA LEU A 118 1.76 3.35 -6.16
C LEU A 118 0.44 2.96 -5.49
N THR A 119 -0.67 3.25 -6.17
CA THR A 119 -2.04 2.92 -5.72
C THR A 119 -2.98 2.80 -6.91
N HIS A 120 -3.92 1.86 -6.83
CA HIS A 120 -5.05 1.77 -7.76
C HIS A 120 -6.26 2.61 -7.30
N ASP A 121 -6.22 3.21 -6.11
CA ASP A 121 -7.26 4.11 -5.63
C ASP A 121 -7.05 5.53 -6.19
N ALA A 122 -8.01 5.99 -6.98
CA ALA A 122 -7.93 7.30 -7.63
C ALA A 122 -8.01 8.49 -6.64
N GLN A 123 -8.68 8.32 -5.50
CA GLN A 123 -8.75 9.35 -4.45
C GLN A 123 -7.43 9.44 -3.70
N LEU A 124 -6.87 8.31 -3.29
CA LEU A 124 -5.55 8.25 -2.66
C LEU A 124 -4.46 8.75 -3.59
N LYS A 125 -4.51 8.41 -4.88
CA LYS A 125 -3.58 8.94 -5.90
C LYS A 125 -3.61 10.47 -5.95
N ARG A 126 -4.80 11.08 -5.98
CA ARG A 126 -4.93 12.55 -5.96
C ARG A 126 -4.36 13.16 -4.68
N ALA A 127 -4.60 12.53 -3.54
CA ALA A 127 -4.04 12.98 -2.27
C ALA A 127 -2.51 12.92 -2.26
N ALA A 128 -1.94 11.82 -2.78
CA ALA A 128 -0.50 11.65 -2.90
C ALA A 128 0.13 12.73 -3.80
N GLN A 129 -0.47 12.99 -4.96
CA GLN A 129 -0.03 14.06 -5.86
C GLN A 129 -0.08 15.44 -5.18
N ALA A 130 -1.16 15.73 -4.44
CA ALA A 130 -1.30 16.99 -3.72
C ALA A 130 -0.28 17.15 -2.58
N MET A 131 0.27 16.05 -2.05
CA MET A 131 1.39 16.04 -1.10
C MET A 131 2.77 16.12 -1.76
N GLY A 132 2.84 16.14 -3.09
CA GLY A 132 4.09 16.26 -3.85
C GLY A 132 4.79 14.94 -4.17
N PHE A 133 4.11 13.79 -4.03
CA PHE A 133 4.66 12.51 -4.50
C PHE A 133 4.54 12.38 -6.02
N GLN A 134 5.49 11.66 -6.63
CA GLN A 134 5.28 11.16 -7.98
C GLN A 134 4.26 10.01 -7.95
N THR A 135 3.54 9.80 -9.05
CA THR A 135 2.57 8.69 -9.18
C THR A 135 2.59 8.17 -10.61
N VAL A 136 2.16 6.92 -10.81
CA VAL A 136 2.00 6.32 -12.14
C VAL A 136 0.55 5.87 -12.34
N ASP A 137 0.14 5.69 -13.58
CA ASP A 137 -1.12 4.99 -13.91
C ASP A 137 -0.88 3.47 -13.86
N LEU A 138 -1.74 2.76 -13.13
CA LEU A 138 -1.63 1.33 -12.83
C LEU A 138 -2.83 0.53 -13.35
#